data_AF-A0A8D8JZ83-F1
#
_entry.id   AF-A0A8D8JZ83-F1
#
_cell.length_a   1.000
_cell.length_b   1.000
_cell.length_c   1.000
_cell.angle_alpha   90.00
_cell.angle_beta   90.00
_cell.angle_gamma   90.00
#
_symmetry.space_group_name_H-M   'P 1'
#
loop_
_entity.id
_entity.type
_entity.pdbx_description
1 polymer ?
#
loop_
_entity_poly.entity_id
_entity_poly.type
_entity_poly.pdbx_seq_one_letter_code
_entity_poly.pdbx_strand_id
1 'polypeptide(L)'
;MANVTNLLHINVDKLFEQCGVADIDLVHKRLQSEVELKREELRTMVGERYRDLLKAADTIGDMRNTAGSIIENVDTIQAACRKLNDHQLIGFRTDHQQRKLRKTTNDTFHAVIVQIKLLTSLPEMIWSAIDGEDFFVATQLFIFSRHISTGLQLDSNAALMAKFPVAKKQWAVLSQFFFTIKQNCSSCLEREDLQPEVAAKCLASLVLLESCQLDHILSVFVQMRLKAFAGVLAEGSRHEKVRDKILASLKLLMNTVELIHTCFVGVDGLLMRELNFITGENAQPTIGLIKSEDPKIIQTLPDIISRFRPRIQLEPLSDERVGKHSKIWLQSVEKIATNQLSKLMNLVPSIKVLHDIRKLSLAVAKKTGKLVFNLC
;
A
#
# COMPACT_ATOMS: atom_id res chain seq x y z
N MET A 1 41.52 -36.30 -37.48
CA MET A 1 40.10 -35.96 -37.19
C MET A 1 40.03 -34.47 -36.89
N ALA A 2 39.78 -33.65 -37.91
CA ALA A 2 39.72 -32.20 -37.76
C ALA A 2 38.46 -31.82 -36.97
N ASN A 3 38.64 -31.00 -35.94
CA ASN A 3 37.58 -30.39 -35.16
C ASN A 3 36.87 -29.35 -36.06
N VAL A 4 35.76 -29.74 -36.69
CA VAL A 4 34.93 -28.88 -37.54
C VAL A 4 34.02 -28.06 -36.62
N THR A 5 34.58 -27.04 -35.97
CA THR A 5 33.86 -26.18 -35.03
C THR A 5 33.21 -24.95 -35.67
N ASN A 6 33.27 -24.77 -37.00
CA ASN A 6 32.52 -23.72 -37.70
C ASN A 6 32.21 -24.11 -39.15
N LEU A 7 31.10 -24.83 -39.38
CA LEU A 7 30.62 -25.14 -40.74
C LEU A 7 30.28 -23.89 -41.57
N LEU A 8 30.03 -22.74 -40.92
CA LEU A 8 29.71 -21.46 -41.55
C LEU A 8 30.93 -20.70 -42.10
N HIS A 9 32.15 -21.11 -41.73
CA HIS A 9 33.40 -20.48 -42.16
C HIS A 9 34.36 -21.49 -42.81
N ILE A 10 33.81 -22.53 -43.45
CA ILE A 10 34.58 -23.48 -44.23
C ILE A 10 35.04 -22.80 -45.52
N ASN A 11 36.37 -22.76 -45.72
CA ASN A 11 36.95 -22.38 -47.00
C ASN A 11 36.86 -23.60 -47.94
N VAL A 12 36.06 -23.47 -48.99
CA VAL A 12 35.70 -24.55 -49.91
C VAL A 12 36.95 -25.11 -50.60
N ASP A 13 37.86 -24.25 -51.05
CA ASP A 13 39.07 -24.64 -51.77
C ASP A 13 39.99 -25.52 -50.91
N LYS A 14 40.21 -25.13 -49.65
CA LYS A 14 41.01 -25.92 -48.70
C LYS A 14 40.37 -27.26 -48.34
N LEU A 15 39.04 -27.35 -48.36
CA LEU A 15 38.31 -28.58 -48.08
C LEU A 15 38.52 -29.61 -49.21
N PHE A 16 38.47 -29.16 -50.47
CA PHE A 16 38.71 -30.01 -51.63
C PHE A 16 40.18 -30.42 -51.79
N GLU A 17 41.13 -29.59 -51.33
CA GLU A 17 42.57 -29.91 -51.36
C GLU A 17 42.99 -30.95 -50.30
N GLN A 18 42.36 -30.96 -49.13
CA GLN A 18 42.84 -31.70 -47.95
C GLN A 18 42.00 -32.93 -47.56
N CYS A 19 40.78 -33.08 -48.10
CA CYS A 19 39.86 -34.15 -47.73
C CYS A 19 39.47 -35.03 -48.92
N GLY A 20 39.21 -36.32 -48.66
CA GLY A 20 38.74 -37.25 -49.67
C GLY A 20 37.25 -37.05 -50.00
N VAL A 21 36.81 -37.57 -51.15
CA VAL A 21 35.42 -37.42 -51.64
C VAL A 21 34.36 -37.90 -50.62
N ALA A 22 34.65 -38.97 -49.88
CA ALA A 22 33.76 -39.49 -48.84
C ALA A 22 33.60 -38.54 -47.64
N ASP A 23 34.67 -37.86 -47.25
CA ASP A 23 34.64 -36.88 -46.15
C ASP A 23 33.87 -35.62 -46.57
N ILE A 24 33.97 -35.22 -47.84
CA ILE A 24 33.23 -34.09 -48.42
C ILE A 24 31.73 -34.37 -48.45
N ASP A 25 31.30 -35.59 -48.80
CA ASP A 25 29.88 -35.99 -48.76
C ASP A 25 29.33 -35.96 -47.32
N LEU A 26 30.13 -36.38 -46.34
CA LEU A 26 29.76 -36.30 -44.92
C LEU A 26 29.58 -34.85 -44.45
N VAL A 27 30.50 -33.95 -44.85
CA VAL A 27 30.40 -32.51 -44.54
C VAL A 27 29.17 -31.89 -45.21
N HIS A 28 28.88 -32.25 -46.46
CA HIS A 28 27.70 -31.77 -47.18
C HIS A 28 26.39 -32.18 -46.48
N LYS A 29 26.24 -33.47 -46.14
CA LYS A 29 25.08 -33.97 -45.39
C LYS A 29 24.90 -33.28 -44.04
N ARG A 30 26.01 -33.03 -43.34
CA ARG A 30 25.99 -32.31 -42.06
C ARG A 30 25.58 -30.84 -42.22
N LEU A 31 26.09 -30.16 -43.25
CA LEU A 31 25.71 -28.78 -43.55
C LEU A 31 24.22 -28.68 -43.89
N GLN A 32 23.70 -29.62 -44.68
CA GLN A 32 22.27 -29.67 -45.01
C GLN A 32 21.41 -29.89 -43.75
N SER A 33 21.83 -30.75 -42.83
CA SER A 33 21.16 -30.93 -41.54
C SER A 33 21.15 -29.65 -40.70
N GLU A 34 22.26 -28.91 -40.63
CA GLU A 34 22.34 -27.65 -39.88
C GLU A 34 21.47 -26.56 -40.51
N VAL A 35 21.40 -26.51 -41.85
CA VAL A 35 20.52 -25.58 -42.56
C VAL A 35 19.05 -25.84 -42.25
N GLU A 36 18.62 -27.09 -42.28
CA GLU A 36 17.23 -27.46 -41.94
C GLU A 36 16.91 -27.17 -40.46
N LEU A 37 17.86 -27.44 -39.56
CA LEU A 37 17.70 -27.11 -38.13
C LEU A 37 17.55 -25.59 -37.94
N LYS A 38 18.42 -24.78 -38.56
CA LYS A 38 18.34 -23.31 -38.47
C LYS A 38 17.07 -22.75 -39.09
N ARG A 39 16.59 -23.36 -40.16
CA ARG A 39 15.32 -23.01 -40.80
C ARG A 39 14.14 -23.26 -39.85
N GLU A 40 14.13 -24.41 -39.16
CA GLU A 40 13.09 -24.74 -38.19
C GLU A 40 13.18 -23.88 -36.91
N GLU A 41 14.40 -23.57 -36.44
CA GLU A 41 14.61 -22.61 -35.35
C GLU A 41 14.08 -21.22 -35.69
N LEU A 42 14.34 -20.71 -36.90
CA LEU A 42 13.79 -19.43 -37.35
C LEU A 42 12.26 -19.48 -37.44
N ARG A 43 11.69 -20.58 -37.96
CA ARG A 43 10.23 -20.76 -38.04
C ARG A 43 9.60 -20.74 -36.64
N THR A 44 10.25 -21.38 -35.68
CA THR A 44 9.78 -21.44 -34.28
C THR A 44 9.96 -20.09 -33.58
N MET A 45 11.17 -19.51 -33.61
CA MET A 45 11.48 -18.27 -32.90
C MET A 45 10.68 -17.07 -33.43
N VAL A 46 10.49 -17.00 -34.75
CA VAL A 46 9.73 -15.93 -35.39
C VAL A 46 8.22 -16.20 -35.27
N GLY A 47 7.78 -17.43 -35.51
CA GLY A 47 6.37 -17.81 -35.42
C GLY A 47 5.79 -17.71 -34.01
N GLU A 48 6.54 -18.15 -32.99
CA GLU A 48 6.14 -18.07 -31.59
C GLU A 48 6.08 -16.62 -31.12
N ARG A 49 7.13 -15.81 -31.38
CA ARG A 49 7.14 -14.40 -31.01
C ARG A 49 6.03 -13.59 -31.68
N TYR A 50 5.77 -13.80 -32.98
CA TYR A 50 4.64 -13.13 -33.65
C TYR A 50 3.29 -13.58 -33.09
N ARG A 51 3.12 -14.87 -32.79
CA ARG A 51 1.90 -15.39 -32.17
C ARG A 51 1.68 -14.80 -30.79
N ASP A 52 2.72 -14.67 -29.99
CA ASP A 52 2.63 -14.08 -28.66
C ASP A 52 2.35 -12.58 -28.73
N LEU A 53 2.91 -11.86 -29.71
CA LEU A 53 2.60 -10.45 -29.96
C LEU A 53 1.12 -10.25 -30.36
N LEU A 54 0.60 -11.12 -31.22
CA LEU A 54 -0.82 -11.15 -31.62
C LEU A 54 -1.72 -11.44 -30.42
N LYS A 55 -1.41 -12.47 -29.63
CA LYS A 55 -2.16 -12.79 -28.41
C LYS A 55 -2.14 -11.65 -27.40
N ALA A 56 -1.02 -10.97 -27.23
CA ALA A 56 -0.93 -9.80 -26.36
C ALA A 56 -1.83 -8.66 -26.86
N ALA A 57 -1.85 -8.42 -28.18
CA ALA A 57 -2.73 -7.42 -28.78
C ALA A 57 -4.22 -7.77 -28.61
N ASP A 58 -4.61 -9.04 -28.81
CA ASP A 58 -5.97 -9.52 -28.56
C ASP A 58 -6.36 -9.36 -27.09
N THR A 59 -5.46 -9.71 -26.17
CA THR A 59 -5.68 -9.53 -24.72
C THR A 59 -5.90 -8.06 -24.37
N ILE A 60 -5.17 -7.14 -25.00
CA ILE A 60 -5.38 -5.69 -24.81
C ILE A 60 -6.75 -5.26 -25.34
N GLY A 61 -7.19 -5.84 -26.47
CA GLY A 61 -8.54 -5.65 -27.00
C GLY A 61 -9.63 -6.11 -26.02
N ASP A 62 -9.47 -7.30 -25.46
CA ASP A 62 -10.38 -7.86 -24.46
C ASP A 62 -10.40 -7.03 -23.16
N MET A 63 -9.23 -6.58 -22.70
CA MET A 63 -9.12 -5.67 -21.55
C MET A 63 -9.87 -4.36 -21.79
N ARG A 64 -9.78 -3.79 -22.99
CA ARG A 64 -10.53 -2.58 -23.36
C ARG A 64 -12.04 -2.82 -23.33
N ASN A 65 -12.51 -3.92 -23.92
CA ASN A 65 -13.94 -4.25 -23.96
C ASN A 65 -14.49 -4.48 -22.55
N THR A 66 -13.74 -5.21 -21.72
CA THR A 66 -14.09 -5.47 -20.32
C THR A 66 -14.16 -4.15 -19.53
N ALA A 67 -13.18 -3.26 -19.70
CA ALA A 67 -13.21 -1.94 -19.08
C ALA A 67 -14.42 -1.10 -19.51
N GLY A 68 -14.80 -1.16 -20.80
CA GLY A 68 -16.02 -0.51 -21.30
C GLY A 68 -17.29 -1.03 -20.64
N SER A 69 -17.44 -2.36 -20.52
CA SER A 69 -18.58 -2.97 -19.84
C SER A 69 -18.64 -2.60 -18.35
N ILE A 70 -17.48 -2.52 -17.66
CA ILE A 70 -17.43 -2.06 -16.27
C ILE A 70 -17.97 -0.63 -16.14
N ILE A 71 -17.58 0.28 -17.03
CA ILE A 71 -18.07 1.67 -17.02
C ILE A 71 -19.60 1.71 -17.19
N GLU A 72 -20.14 0.97 -18.17
CA GLU A 72 -21.58 0.91 -18.43
C GLU A 72 -22.36 0.31 -17.23
N ASN A 73 -21.81 -0.72 -16.58
CA ASN A 73 -22.38 -1.30 -15.37
C ASN A 73 -22.41 -0.29 -14.21
N VAL A 74 -21.33 0.48 -14.03
CA VAL A 74 -21.27 1.54 -13.01
C VAL A 74 -22.30 2.63 -13.27
N ASP A 75 -22.45 3.08 -14.53
CA ASP A 75 -23.47 4.04 -14.91
C ASP A 75 -24.89 3.51 -14.66
N THR A 76 -25.13 2.23 -14.95
CA THR A 76 -26.41 1.55 -14.69
C THR A 76 -26.72 1.48 -13.20
N ILE A 77 -25.72 1.12 -12.37
CA ILE A 77 -25.86 1.11 -10.91
C ILE A 77 -26.16 2.52 -10.40
N GLN A 78 -25.45 3.52 -10.89
CA GLN A 78 -25.69 4.92 -10.54
C GLN A 78 -27.13 5.35 -10.89
N ALA A 79 -27.63 4.97 -12.07
CA ALA A 79 -29.02 5.22 -12.47
C ALA A 79 -30.05 4.48 -11.60
N ALA A 80 -29.76 3.23 -11.21
CA ALA A 80 -30.64 2.45 -10.34
C ALA A 80 -30.70 3.04 -8.92
N CYS A 81 -29.55 3.43 -8.35
CA CYS A 81 -29.47 4.13 -7.07
C CYS A 81 -30.22 5.46 -7.09
N ARG A 82 -30.14 6.22 -8.20
CA ARG A 82 -30.96 7.44 -8.41
C ARG A 82 -32.45 7.15 -8.34
N LYS A 83 -32.94 6.15 -9.08
CA LYS A 83 -34.37 5.76 -9.10
C LYS A 83 -34.87 5.33 -7.72
N LEU A 84 -34.04 4.62 -6.95
CA LEU A 84 -34.33 4.22 -5.57
C LEU A 84 -34.45 5.44 -4.64
N ASN A 85 -33.52 6.39 -4.74
CA ASN A 85 -33.56 7.62 -3.95
C ASN A 85 -34.83 8.45 -4.25
N ASP A 86 -35.21 8.56 -5.52
CA ASP A 86 -36.42 9.29 -5.92
C ASP A 86 -37.69 8.58 -5.42
N HIS A 87 -37.78 7.24 -5.51
CA HIS A 87 -38.97 6.50 -5.08
C HIS A 87 -39.17 6.50 -3.55
N GLN A 88 -38.11 6.58 -2.76
CA GLN A 88 -38.23 6.70 -1.29
C GLN A 88 -38.75 8.07 -0.82
N LEU A 89 -38.79 9.08 -1.69
CA LEU A 89 -39.27 10.44 -1.36
C LEU A 89 -40.69 10.76 -1.87
N ILE A 90 -41.30 9.88 -2.66
CA ILE A 90 -42.60 10.15 -3.31
C ILE A 90 -43.80 9.68 -2.48
N GLY A 91 -43.62 8.80 -1.48
CA GLY A 91 -44.70 8.20 -0.70
C GLY A 91 -45.50 9.10 0.27
N PHE A 92 -45.10 10.36 0.50
CA PHE A 92 -45.76 11.25 1.48
C PHE A 92 -45.82 12.71 1.03
N ARG A 93 -46.51 13.01 -0.08
CA ARG A 93 -46.73 14.39 -0.52
C ARG A 93 -48.21 14.77 -0.48
N THR A 94 -48.63 15.37 0.64
CA THR A 94 -49.89 16.12 0.76
C THR A 94 -49.65 17.62 0.57
N ASP A 95 -50.68 18.32 0.10
CA ASP A 95 -50.70 19.70 -0.43
C ASP A 95 -50.21 20.82 0.52
N HIS A 96 -49.95 20.50 1.80
CA HIS A 96 -49.46 21.46 2.80
C HIS A 96 -47.95 21.80 2.69
N GLN A 97 -47.19 21.21 1.76
CA GLN A 97 -45.72 21.29 1.72
C GLN A 97 -45.12 22.52 1.03
N GLN A 98 -45.85 23.29 0.22
CA GLN A 98 -45.26 24.39 -0.57
C GLN A 98 -44.68 25.53 0.29
N ARG A 99 -45.22 25.77 1.50
CA ARG A 99 -44.66 26.72 2.47
C ARG A 99 -43.47 26.17 3.28
N LYS A 100 -43.39 24.85 3.50
CA LYS A 100 -42.22 24.19 4.13
C LYS A 100 -41.04 24.04 3.15
N LEU A 101 -41.32 23.84 1.86
CA LEU A 101 -40.33 23.73 0.78
C LEU A 101 -39.37 24.93 0.71
N ARG A 102 -39.86 26.17 0.92
CA ARG A 102 -39.01 27.38 0.95
C ARG A 102 -38.12 27.49 2.19
N LYS A 103 -38.54 26.93 3.33
CA LYS A 103 -37.74 26.89 4.56
C LYS A 103 -36.66 25.81 4.45
N THR A 104 -37.02 24.64 3.92
CA THR A 104 -36.07 23.53 3.66
C THR A 104 -35.01 23.89 2.62
N THR A 105 -35.33 24.68 1.57
CA THR A 105 -34.31 25.10 0.58
C THR A 105 -33.28 26.08 1.15
N ASN A 106 -33.69 26.92 2.11
CA ASN A 106 -32.75 27.81 2.79
C ASN A 106 -31.89 27.03 3.79
N ASP A 107 -32.48 26.08 4.53
CA ASP A 107 -31.74 25.22 5.45
C ASP A 107 -30.75 24.30 4.71
N THR A 108 -31.12 23.74 3.54
CA THR A 108 -30.18 22.98 2.70
C THR A 108 -29.10 23.85 2.09
N PHE A 109 -29.41 25.08 1.68
CA PHE A 109 -28.42 26.04 1.22
C PHE A 109 -27.41 26.36 2.34
N HIS A 110 -27.88 26.68 3.55
CA HIS A 110 -27.00 26.93 4.69
C HIS A 110 -26.17 25.70 5.07
N ALA A 111 -26.76 24.50 5.05
CA ALA A 111 -26.05 23.25 5.28
C ALA A 111 -24.93 23.00 4.25
N VAL A 112 -25.17 23.30 2.97
CA VAL A 112 -24.14 23.20 1.91
C VAL A 112 -23.04 24.24 2.12
N ILE A 113 -23.39 25.49 2.45
CA ILE A 113 -22.39 26.53 2.75
C ILE A 113 -21.51 26.15 3.94
N VAL A 114 -22.10 25.60 5.00
CA VAL A 114 -21.34 25.12 6.16
C VAL A 114 -20.42 23.96 5.80
N GLN A 115 -20.87 23.00 4.99
CA GLN A 115 -20.02 21.92 4.50
C GLN A 115 -18.85 22.43 3.65
N ILE A 116 -19.08 23.44 2.80
CA ILE A 116 -18.01 24.09 2.02
C ILE A 116 -17.03 24.80 2.95
N LYS A 117 -17.52 25.51 3.97
CA LYS A 117 -16.66 26.17 4.99
C LYS A 117 -15.78 25.15 5.71
N LEU A 118 -16.33 23.99 6.09
CA LEU A 118 -15.55 22.91 6.68
C LEU A 118 -14.50 22.37 5.71
N LEU A 119 -14.90 22.12 4.46
CA LEU A 119 -14.00 21.64 3.40
C LEU A 119 -12.82 22.59 3.17
N THR A 120 -13.03 23.90 3.29
CA THR A 120 -11.94 24.90 3.19
C THR A 120 -11.02 24.92 4.40
N SER A 121 -11.49 24.54 5.59
CA SER A 121 -10.67 24.52 6.83
C SER A 121 -9.91 23.20 7.05
N LEU A 122 -10.37 22.10 6.46
CA LEU A 122 -9.80 20.76 6.64
C LEU A 122 -8.33 20.62 6.18
N PRO A 123 -7.87 21.24 5.08
CA PRO A 123 -6.47 21.16 4.68
C PRO A 123 -5.50 21.64 5.77
N GLU A 124 -5.82 22.75 6.44
CA GLU A 124 -4.98 23.32 7.51
C GLU A 124 -4.93 22.39 8.73
N MET A 125 -6.07 21.82 9.12
CA MET A 125 -6.14 20.86 10.23
C MET A 125 -5.37 19.57 9.92
N ILE A 126 -5.47 19.06 8.68
CA ILE A 126 -4.73 17.88 8.25
C ILE A 126 -3.22 18.17 8.28
N TRP A 127 -2.79 19.33 7.76
CA TRP A 127 -1.38 19.73 7.84
C TRP A 127 -0.88 19.85 9.26
N SER A 128 -1.62 20.53 10.15
CA SER A 128 -1.24 20.65 11.55
C SER A 128 -1.12 19.29 12.25
N ALA A 129 -1.97 18.31 11.90
CA ALA A 129 -1.88 16.95 12.42
C ALA A 129 -0.66 16.19 11.87
N ILE A 130 -0.34 16.38 10.58
CA ILE A 130 0.88 15.82 9.96
C ILE A 130 2.14 16.39 10.61
N ASP A 131 2.19 17.71 10.82
CA ASP A 131 3.32 18.39 11.47
C ASP A 131 3.49 17.95 12.93
N GLY A 132 2.39 17.63 13.61
CA GLY A 132 2.39 17.06 14.96
C GLY A 132 2.71 15.56 15.04
N GLU A 133 3.07 14.91 13.92
CA GLU A 133 3.25 13.46 13.78
C GLU A 133 2.01 12.61 14.17
N ASP A 134 0.81 13.21 14.28
CA ASP A 134 -0.44 12.49 14.53
C ASP A 134 -1.14 12.14 13.22
N PHE A 135 -0.58 11.13 12.55
CA PHE A 135 -1.13 10.64 11.29
C PHE A 135 -2.50 9.98 11.44
N PHE A 136 -2.89 9.61 12.66
CA PHE A 136 -4.19 8.98 12.93
C PHE A 136 -5.32 9.98 12.89
N VAL A 137 -5.12 11.15 13.51
CA VAL A 137 -6.05 12.27 13.40
C VAL A 137 -6.07 12.80 11.95
N ALA A 138 -4.91 12.91 11.29
CA ALA A 138 -4.83 13.34 9.90
C ALA A 138 -5.67 12.45 8.96
N THR A 139 -5.58 11.12 9.11
CA THR A 139 -6.40 10.15 8.35
C THR A 139 -7.89 10.33 8.61
N GLN A 140 -8.30 10.52 9.87
CA GLN A 140 -9.71 10.72 10.22
C GLN A 140 -10.28 11.98 9.57
N LEU A 141 -9.55 13.10 9.64
CA LEU A 141 -9.93 14.36 9.00
C LEU A 141 -9.99 14.21 7.47
N PHE A 142 -9.06 13.47 6.87
CA PHE A 142 -9.10 13.17 5.44
C PHE A 142 -10.35 12.36 5.06
N ILE A 143 -10.66 11.28 5.77
CA ILE A 143 -11.85 10.45 5.50
C ILE A 143 -13.13 11.25 5.70
N PHE A 144 -13.17 12.13 6.69
CA PHE A 144 -14.27 13.05 6.90
C PHE A 144 -14.43 14.04 5.74
N SER A 145 -13.32 14.60 5.25
CA SER A 145 -13.32 15.48 4.07
C SER A 145 -13.82 14.78 2.81
N ARG A 146 -13.47 13.49 2.65
CA ARG A 146 -13.98 12.62 1.59
C ARG A 146 -15.49 12.43 1.72
N HIS A 147 -15.98 12.11 2.91
CA HIS A 147 -17.42 11.95 3.17
C HIS A 147 -18.22 13.22 2.83
N ILE A 148 -17.73 14.39 3.28
CA ILE A 148 -18.35 15.69 2.94
C ILE A 148 -18.35 15.91 1.42
N SER A 149 -17.21 15.71 0.76
CA SER A 149 -17.09 15.92 -0.69
C SER A 149 -18.02 14.99 -1.49
N THR A 150 -18.08 13.71 -1.13
CA THR A 150 -19.01 12.76 -1.74
C THR A 150 -20.46 13.17 -1.51
N GLY A 151 -20.83 13.59 -0.29
CA GLY A 151 -22.18 14.09 0.02
C GLY A 151 -22.56 15.35 -0.77
N LEU A 152 -21.62 16.27 -0.96
CA LEU A 152 -21.82 17.48 -1.77
C LEU A 152 -21.96 17.18 -3.27
N GLN A 153 -21.32 16.13 -3.77
CA GLN A 153 -21.36 15.75 -5.19
C GLN A 153 -22.62 14.95 -5.58
N LEU A 154 -23.46 14.55 -4.63
CA LEU A 154 -24.75 13.91 -4.92
C LEU A 154 -25.69 14.85 -5.68
N ASP A 155 -26.42 14.31 -6.67
CA ASP A 155 -27.22 15.09 -7.64
C ASP A 155 -28.23 16.05 -7.00
N SER A 156 -28.71 15.75 -5.79
CA SER A 156 -29.56 16.65 -4.98
C SER A 156 -28.97 18.05 -4.77
N ASN A 157 -27.64 18.19 -4.83
CA ASN A 157 -26.92 19.44 -4.61
C ASN A 157 -26.33 20.04 -5.92
N ALA A 158 -26.55 19.41 -7.07
CA ALA A 158 -25.88 19.76 -8.34
C ALA A 158 -26.09 21.23 -8.76
N ALA A 159 -27.31 21.75 -8.63
CA ALA A 159 -27.64 23.14 -8.97
C ALA A 159 -26.98 24.17 -8.04
N LEU A 160 -26.72 23.79 -6.78
CA LEU A 160 -25.99 24.63 -5.82
C LEU A 160 -24.48 24.50 -6.04
N MET A 161 -23.97 23.30 -6.29
CA MET A 161 -22.56 23.05 -6.57
C MET A 161 -22.08 23.74 -7.86
N ALA A 162 -22.95 23.94 -8.84
CA ALA A 162 -22.67 24.76 -10.02
C ALA A 162 -22.32 26.22 -9.64
N LYS A 163 -22.87 26.74 -8.54
CA LYS A 163 -22.59 28.09 -8.02
C LYS A 163 -21.32 28.17 -7.19
N PHE A 164 -20.81 27.03 -6.70
CA PHE A 164 -19.65 26.95 -5.81
C PHE A 164 -18.56 26.01 -6.37
N PRO A 165 -17.88 26.39 -7.46
CA PRO A 165 -16.79 25.59 -8.03
C PRO A 165 -15.60 25.42 -7.07
N VAL A 166 -15.53 26.27 -6.03
CA VAL A 166 -14.53 26.20 -4.95
C VAL A 166 -14.52 24.83 -4.29
N ALA A 167 -15.68 24.20 -4.05
CA ALA A 167 -15.74 22.89 -3.40
C ALA A 167 -15.00 21.80 -4.19
N LYS A 168 -15.14 21.79 -5.53
CA LYS A 168 -14.42 20.86 -6.41
C LYS A 168 -12.91 21.12 -6.38
N LYS A 169 -12.50 22.38 -6.39
CA LYS A 169 -11.08 22.76 -6.29
C LYS A 169 -10.48 22.33 -4.95
N GLN A 170 -11.19 22.55 -3.84
CA GLN A 170 -10.73 22.15 -2.52
C GLN A 170 -10.61 20.63 -2.39
N TRP A 171 -11.56 19.87 -2.97
CA TRP A 171 -11.43 18.43 -3.02
C TRP A 171 -10.20 17.96 -3.81
N ALA A 172 -9.85 18.63 -4.92
CA ALA A 172 -8.66 18.28 -5.70
C ALA A 172 -7.34 18.49 -4.91
N VAL A 173 -7.32 19.42 -3.97
CA VAL A 173 -6.20 19.59 -3.02
C VAL A 173 -6.26 18.51 -1.94
N LEU A 174 -7.43 18.30 -1.35
CA LEU A 174 -7.64 17.33 -0.28
C LEU A 174 -7.32 15.89 -0.71
N SER A 175 -7.63 15.52 -1.95
CA SER A 175 -7.38 14.18 -2.48
C SER A 175 -5.90 13.81 -2.50
N GLN A 176 -4.99 14.79 -2.61
CA GLN A 176 -3.55 14.54 -2.59
C GLN A 176 -3.03 14.12 -1.21
N PHE A 177 -3.71 14.52 -0.13
CA PHE A 177 -3.31 14.13 1.22
C PHE A 177 -3.38 12.62 1.44
N PHE A 178 -4.17 11.88 0.64
CA PHE A 178 -4.12 10.43 0.63
C PHE A 178 -2.68 9.91 0.49
N PHE A 179 -1.96 10.40 -0.52
CA PHE A 179 -0.60 9.96 -0.80
C PHE A 179 0.39 10.50 0.24
N THR A 180 0.23 11.75 0.66
CA THR A 180 1.09 12.37 1.68
C THR A 180 1.00 11.66 3.01
N ILE A 181 -0.21 11.39 3.52
CA ILE A 181 -0.41 10.70 4.80
C ILE A 181 0.11 9.26 4.69
N LYS A 182 -0.20 8.55 3.61
CA LYS A 182 0.31 7.20 3.37
C LYS A 182 1.84 7.15 3.40
N GLN A 183 2.48 8.08 2.71
CA GLN A 183 3.95 8.15 2.67
C GLN A 183 4.53 8.44 4.05
N ASN A 184 3.96 9.37 4.80
CA ASN A 184 4.41 9.70 6.16
C ASN A 184 4.21 8.54 7.14
N CYS A 185 3.08 7.82 7.07
CA CYS A 185 2.86 6.60 7.83
C CYS A 185 3.93 5.55 7.52
N SER A 186 4.21 5.29 6.24
CA SER A 186 5.24 4.35 5.81
C SER A 186 6.62 4.75 6.32
N SER A 187 7.00 6.02 6.17
CA SER A 187 8.27 6.54 6.69
C SER A 187 8.36 6.46 8.22
N CYS A 188 7.26 6.62 8.94
CA CYS A 188 7.22 6.43 10.39
C CYS A 188 7.44 4.97 10.78
N LEU A 189 6.84 4.00 10.06
CA LEU A 189 7.05 2.57 10.29
C LEU A 189 8.49 2.10 9.97
N GLU A 190 9.17 2.82 9.06
CA GLU A 190 10.59 2.60 8.70
C GLU A 190 11.59 3.13 9.76
N ARG A 191 11.14 3.83 10.82
CA ARG A 191 12.04 4.36 11.88
C ARG A 191 12.67 3.25 12.72
N GLU A 192 13.90 3.45 13.16
CA GLU A 192 14.62 2.46 13.97
C GLU A 192 13.96 2.21 15.34
N ASP A 193 13.65 3.30 16.05
CA ASP A 193 12.93 3.28 17.32
C ASP A 193 11.47 3.64 17.10
N LEU A 194 10.57 2.70 17.39
CA LEU A 194 9.13 2.87 17.22
C LEU A 194 8.38 2.35 18.45
N GLN A 195 7.48 3.17 18.97
CA GLN A 195 6.60 2.82 20.09
C GLN A 195 5.39 2.03 19.58
N PRO A 196 4.85 1.08 20.37
CA PRO A 196 3.74 0.23 19.93
C PRO A 196 2.46 1.03 19.65
N GLU A 197 2.18 2.10 20.40
CA GLU A 197 1.00 2.94 20.18
C GLU A 197 1.11 3.72 18.87
N VAL A 198 2.29 4.26 18.56
CA VAL A 198 2.54 4.99 17.31
C VAL A 198 2.47 4.04 16.11
N ALA A 199 3.05 2.84 16.24
CA ALA A 199 2.95 1.80 15.23
C ALA A 199 1.48 1.41 14.97
N ALA A 200 0.71 1.12 16.03
CA ALA A 200 -0.69 0.74 15.93
C ALA A 200 -1.52 1.83 15.24
N LYS A 201 -1.32 3.11 15.61
CA LYS A 201 -1.99 4.26 14.99
C LYS A 201 -1.61 4.45 13.51
N CYS A 202 -0.34 4.31 13.15
CA CYS A 202 0.11 4.35 11.76
C CYS A 202 -0.49 3.21 10.92
N LEU A 203 -0.51 1.99 11.46
CA LEU A 203 -1.12 0.82 10.82
C LEU A 203 -2.64 1.00 10.67
N ALA A 204 -3.31 1.51 11.71
CA ALA A 204 -4.74 1.82 11.67
C ALA A 204 -5.05 2.88 10.59
N SER A 205 -4.21 3.90 10.47
CA SER A 205 -4.30 4.89 9.39
C SER A 205 -4.19 4.26 8.01
N LEU A 206 -3.24 3.34 7.80
CA LEU A 206 -3.10 2.65 6.51
C LEU A 206 -4.32 1.78 6.19
N VAL A 207 -4.83 1.02 7.17
CA VAL A 207 -6.09 0.26 7.05
C VAL A 207 -7.24 1.18 6.63
N LEU A 208 -7.37 2.33 7.28
CA LEU A 208 -8.44 3.31 7.06
C LEU A 208 -8.36 4.00 5.69
N LEU A 209 -7.15 4.31 5.22
CA LEU A 209 -6.92 4.93 3.92
C LEU A 209 -7.20 3.96 2.77
N GLU A 210 -6.58 2.78 2.81
CA GLU A 210 -6.60 1.83 1.69
C GLU A 210 -7.80 0.87 1.73
N SER A 211 -8.51 0.80 2.86
CA SER A 211 -9.61 -0.17 3.07
C SER A 211 -9.16 -1.63 2.84
N CYS A 212 -7.95 -1.95 3.31
CA CYS A 212 -7.33 -3.27 3.14
C CYS A 212 -7.54 -4.19 4.36
N GLN A 213 -7.44 -5.49 4.12
CA GLN A 213 -7.46 -6.50 5.18
C GLN A 213 -6.17 -6.50 6.00
N LEU A 214 -6.25 -6.95 7.25
CA LEU A 214 -5.11 -6.95 8.17
C LEU A 214 -3.91 -7.78 7.67
N ASP A 215 -4.16 -8.84 6.90
CA ASP A 215 -3.12 -9.70 6.30
C ASP A 215 -2.20 -8.91 5.35
N HIS A 216 -2.79 -8.07 4.51
CA HIS A 216 -2.04 -7.19 3.62
C HIS A 216 -1.22 -6.17 4.41
N ILE A 217 -1.82 -5.58 5.45
CA ILE A 217 -1.15 -4.57 6.30
C ILE A 217 0.01 -5.17 7.08
N LEU A 218 -0.13 -6.41 7.57
CA LEU A 218 0.99 -7.13 8.20
C LEU A 218 2.13 -7.35 7.21
N SER A 219 1.83 -7.74 5.96
CA SER A 219 2.83 -7.90 4.90
C SER A 219 3.55 -6.58 4.59
N VAL A 220 2.80 -5.47 4.44
CA VAL A 220 3.36 -4.13 4.23
C VAL A 220 4.25 -3.72 5.41
N PHE A 221 3.78 -3.90 6.64
CA PHE A 221 4.55 -3.59 7.84
C PHE A 221 5.88 -4.35 7.89
N VAL A 222 5.82 -5.67 7.72
CA VAL A 222 6.96 -6.56 7.66
C VAL A 222 7.98 -6.11 6.60
N GLN A 223 7.51 -5.70 5.43
CA GLN A 223 8.35 -5.19 4.35
C GLN A 223 9.01 -3.85 4.70
N MET A 224 8.29 -2.93 5.34
CA MET A 224 8.87 -1.65 5.80
C MET A 224 9.96 -1.87 6.85
N ARG A 225 9.73 -2.78 7.80
CA ARG A 225 10.74 -3.15 8.83
C ARG A 225 11.95 -3.85 8.22
N LEU A 226 11.76 -4.68 7.20
CA LEU A 226 12.85 -5.31 6.46
C LEU A 226 13.70 -4.28 5.71
N LYS A 227 13.06 -3.27 5.09
CA LYS A 227 13.74 -2.16 4.43
C LYS A 227 14.55 -1.33 5.43
N ALA A 228 13.98 -1.01 6.60
CA ALA A 228 14.70 -0.35 7.69
C ALA A 228 15.92 -1.17 8.14
N PHE A 229 15.77 -2.49 8.29
CA PHE A 229 16.85 -3.39 8.67
C PHE A 229 17.99 -3.39 7.66
N ALA A 230 17.67 -3.50 6.38
CA ALA A 230 18.65 -3.40 5.30
C ALA A 230 19.33 -2.02 5.27
N GLY A 231 18.57 -0.95 5.51
CA GLY A 231 19.08 0.43 5.56
C GLY A 231 20.10 0.65 6.67
N VAL A 232 19.88 0.10 7.87
CA VAL A 232 20.83 0.20 9.00
C VAL A 232 22.16 -0.50 8.69
N LEU A 233 22.11 -1.62 7.97
CA LEU A 233 23.30 -2.40 7.61
C LEU A 233 24.03 -1.88 6.37
N ALA A 234 23.42 -0.99 5.58
CA ALA A 234 24.01 -0.45 4.36
C ALA A 234 25.25 0.43 4.64
N GLU A 235 26.09 0.62 3.63
CA GLU A 235 27.36 1.35 3.76
C GLU A 235 27.16 2.85 4.10
N GLY A 236 26.07 3.46 3.63
CA GLY A 236 25.67 4.85 3.94
C GLY A 236 24.71 5.04 5.12
N SER A 237 24.68 4.12 6.08
CA SER A 237 23.78 4.23 7.23
C SER A 237 24.26 5.26 8.26
N ARG A 238 23.35 5.70 9.14
CA ARG A 238 23.62 6.73 10.18
C ARG A 238 24.74 6.35 11.14
N HIS A 239 25.11 5.07 11.22
CA HIS A 239 26.15 4.58 12.11
C HIS A 239 27.43 4.33 11.33
N GLU A 240 28.50 5.05 11.60
CA GLU A 240 29.79 4.83 10.92
C GLU A 240 30.47 3.53 11.37
N LYS A 241 30.35 3.18 12.66
CA LYS A 241 31.04 2.04 13.26
C LYS A 241 30.26 0.75 13.05
N VAL A 242 30.94 -0.30 12.61
CA VAL A 242 30.38 -1.66 12.43
C VAL A 242 29.67 -2.16 13.69
N ARG A 243 30.26 -1.92 14.87
CA ARG A 243 29.65 -2.27 16.16
C ARG A 243 28.27 -1.64 16.35
N ASP A 244 28.14 -0.36 16.03
CA ASP A 244 26.92 0.40 16.27
C ASP A 244 25.84 0.01 15.24
N LYS A 245 26.23 -0.27 13.98
CA LYS A 245 25.34 -0.88 12.96
C LYS A 245 24.75 -2.22 13.43
N ILE A 246 25.57 -3.10 14.00
CA ILE A 246 25.12 -4.42 14.48
C ILE A 246 24.19 -4.29 15.70
N LEU A 247 24.47 -3.35 16.61
CA LEU A 247 23.61 -3.14 17.77
C LEU A 247 22.26 -2.52 17.38
N ALA A 248 22.26 -1.57 16.44
CA ALA A 248 21.04 -0.96 15.92
C ALA A 248 20.18 -1.98 15.16
N SER A 249 20.78 -2.82 14.31
CA SER A 249 20.05 -3.85 13.57
C SER A 249 19.45 -4.92 14.48
N LEU A 250 20.14 -5.30 15.56
CA LEU A 250 19.60 -6.19 16.59
C LEU A 250 18.44 -5.54 17.34
N LYS A 251 18.57 -4.28 17.78
CA LYS A 251 17.48 -3.56 18.44
C LYS A 251 16.24 -3.47 17.55
N LEU A 252 16.43 -3.15 16.27
CA LEU A 252 15.36 -3.08 15.29
C LEU A 252 14.63 -4.42 15.14
N LEU A 253 15.37 -5.53 15.07
CA LEU A 253 14.81 -6.88 14.96
C LEU A 253 13.96 -7.19 16.20
N MET A 254 14.48 -6.93 17.39
CA MET A 254 13.75 -7.17 18.64
C MET A 254 12.49 -6.30 18.75
N ASN A 255 12.62 -5.00 18.45
CA ASN A 255 11.49 -4.07 18.43
C ASN A 255 10.43 -4.53 17.40
N THR A 256 10.83 -5.02 16.23
CA THR A 256 9.89 -5.51 15.22
C THR A 256 9.09 -6.72 15.72
N VAL A 257 9.73 -7.68 16.38
CA VAL A 257 9.03 -8.85 16.95
C VAL A 257 8.05 -8.42 18.05
N GLU A 258 8.46 -7.50 18.93
CA GLU A 258 7.60 -6.93 19.96
C GLU A 258 6.40 -6.20 19.36
N LEU A 259 6.60 -5.42 18.30
CA LEU A 259 5.53 -4.73 17.58
C LEU A 259 4.56 -5.70 16.88
N ILE A 260 5.06 -6.75 16.24
CA ILE A 260 4.19 -7.78 15.62
C ILE A 260 3.28 -8.39 16.69
N HIS A 261 3.85 -8.78 17.84
CA HIS A 261 3.07 -9.36 18.92
C HIS A 261 2.07 -8.37 19.50
N THR A 262 2.50 -7.18 19.92
CA THR A 262 1.64 -6.20 20.59
C THR A 262 0.55 -5.61 19.68
N CYS A 263 0.83 -5.44 18.39
CA CYS A 263 -0.13 -4.86 17.45
C CYS A 263 -1.12 -5.88 16.89
N PHE A 264 -0.68 -7.13 16.64
CA PHE A 264 -1.47 -8.12 15.90
C PHE A 264 -1.88 -9.36 16.71
N VAL A 265 -1.19 -9.69 17.81
CA VAL A 265 -1.45 -10.90 18.61
C VAL A 265 -2.17 -10.54 19.90
N GLY A 266 -3.27 -11.25 20.19
CA GLY A 266 -4.11 -11.04 21.38
C GLY A 266 -5.58 -10.78 21.04
N VAL A 267 -6.45 -11.01 22.04
CA VAL A 267 -7.93 -10.93 21.91
C VAL A 267 -8.41 -9.57 21.39
N ASP A 268 -7.64 -8.50 21.63
CA ASP A 268 -7.80 -7.17 21.04
C ASP A 268 -6.42 -6.54 20.84
N GLY A 269 -5.66 -6.98 19.83
CA GLY A 269 -4.37 -6.36 19.49
C GLY A 269 -4.48 -4.82 19.43
N LEU A 270 -3.39 -4.10 19.77
CA LEU A 270 -3.43 -2.61 19.88
C LEU A 270 -4.01 -1.94 18.63
N LEU A 271 -3.78 -2.51 17.45
CA LEU A 271 -4.36 -2.08 16.19
C LEU A 271 -5.89 -2.15 16.19
N MET A 272 -6.46 -3.29 16.61
CA MET A 272 -7.92 -3.47 16.70
C MET A 272 -8.54 -2.56 17.75
N ARG A 273 -7.84 -2.32 18.86
CA ARG A 273 -8.28 -1.38 19.90
C ARG A 273 -8.36 0.06 19.36
N GLU A 274 -7.32 0.53 18.68
CA GLU A 274 -7.30 1.87 18.07
C GLU A 274 -8.36 2.00 16.97
N LEU A 275 -8.58 0.95 16.17
CA LEU A 275 -9.63 0.95 15.16
C LEU A 275 -11.03 0.97 15.79
N ASN A 276 -11.29 0.12 16.79
CA ASN A 276 -12.57 0.07 17.52
C ASN A 276 -12.88 1.40 18.24
N PHE A 277 -11.86 2.17 18.64
CA PHE A 277 -12.06 3.51 19.21
C PHE A 277 -12.77 4.48 18.24
N ILE A 278 -12.60 4.29 16.93
CA ILE A 278 -13.20 5.14 15.88
C ILE A 278 -14.40 4.47 15.22
N THR A 279 -14.33 3.16 14.99
CA THR A 279 -15.34 2.41 14.24
C THR A 279 -16.46 1.85 15.11
N GLY A 280 -16.28 1.82 16.44
CA GLY A 280 -17.21 1.24 17.39
C GLY A 280 -18.54 1.98 17.51
N GLU A 281 -19.56 1.24 17.99
CA GLU A 281 -20.92 1.77 18.20
C GLU A 281 -20.98 2.91 19.22
N ASN A 282 -19.96 3.06 20.07
CA ASN A 282 -19.82 4.14 21.07
C ASN A 282 -18.75 5.20 20.72
N ALA A 283 -18.09 5.11 19.56
CA ALA A 283 -17.04 6.04 19.15
C ALA A 283 -17.54 7.49 19.00
N GLN A 284 -16.71 8.49 19.29
CA GLN A 284 -17.11 9.88 19.04
C GLN A 284 -17.16 10.17 17.52
N PRO A 285 -18.18 10.90 17.03
CA PRO A 285 -18.22 11.30 15.63
C PRO A 285 -17.01 12.16 15.26
N THR A 286 -16.54 12.04 14.00
CA THR A 286 -15.31 12.70 13.55
C THR A 286 -15.38 14.23 13.61
N ILE A 287 -16.59 14.82 13.62
CA ILE A 287 -16.81 16.26 13.85
C ILE A 287 -16.26 16.73 15.20
N GLY A 288 -16.15 15.85 16.21
CA GLY A 288 -15.58 16.19 17.52
C GLY A 288 -14.10 16.53 17.50
N LEU A 289 -13.38 16.10 16.45
CA LEU A 289 -11.97 16.49 16.23
C LEU A 289 -11.84 17.91 15.69
N ILE A 290 -12.90 18.42 15.07
CA ILE A 290 -12.93 19.79 14.55
C ILE A 290 -13.34 20.68 15.72
N LYS A 291 -12.35 21.34 16.32
CA LYS A 291 -12.56 22.40 17.32
C LYS A 291 -13.21 23.61 16.62
N SER A 292 -14.49 23.51 16.26
CA SER A 292 -15.25 24.65 15.75
C SER A 292 -15.61 25.56 16.93
N GLU A 293 -15.19 26.82 16.85
CA GLU A 293 -15.48 27.87 17.83
C GLU A 293 -16.97 28.28 17.81
N ASP A 294 -17.71 27.95 16.75
CA ASP A 294 -19.11 28.35 16.54
C ASP A 294 -20.10 27.18 16.72
N PRO A 295 -20.92 27.16 17.80
CA PRO A 295 -21.92 26.11 18.03
C PRO A 295 -23.02 26.07 16.95
N LYS A 296 -23.20 27.15 16.19
CA LYS A 296 -24.15 27.25 15.08
C LYS A 296 -23.75 26.40 13.88
N ILE A 297 -22.46 26.12 13.68
CA ILE A 297 -21.95 25.25 12.60
C ILE A 297 -22.45 23.83 12.79
N ILE A 298 -22.39 23.32 14.03
CA ILE A 298 -22.79 21.95 14.35
C ILE A 298 -24.31 21.76 14.23
N GLN A 299 -25.10 22.77 14.59
CA GLN A 299 -26.57 22.72 14.48
C GLN A 299 -27.08 22.80 13.03
N THR A 300 -26.28 23.34 12.11
CA THR A 300 -26.67 23.54 10.70
C THR A 300 -26.18 22.38 9.81
N LEU A 301 -25.36 21.47 10.35
CA LEU A 301 -24.89 20.30 9.62
C LEU A 301 -25.98 19.23 9.48
N PRO A 302 -26.12 18.58 8.31
CA PRO A 302 -26.97 17.41 8.18
C PRO A 302 -26.56 16.29 9.13
N ASP A 303 -27.53 15.55 9.65
CA ASP A 303 -27.33 14.41 10.56
C ASP A 303 -26.33 13.36 10.03
N ILE A 304 -26.27 13.20 8.71
CA ILE A 304 -25.37 12.27 8.01
C ILE A 304 -23.90 12.66 8.16
N ILE A 305 -23.61 13.94 8.38
CA ILE A 305 -22.25 14.48 8.51
C ILE A 305 -21.92 14.66 9.99
N SER A 306 -22.87 15.12 10.81
CA SER A 306 -22.66 15.32 12.25
C SER A 306 -22.47 13.99 13.01
N ARG A 307 -23.07 12.89 12.53
CA ARG A 307 -22.92 11.54 13.12
C ARG A 307 -21.95 10.64 12.36
N PHE A 308 -21.17 11.18 11.42
CA PHE A 308 -20.26 10.36 10.63
C PHE A 308 -19.22 9.66 11.50
N ARG A 309 -19.05 8.37 11.22
CA ARG A 309 -18.02 7.50 11.79
C ARG A 309 -17.45 6.62 10.69
N PRO A 310 -16.12 6.51 10.54
CA PRO A 310 -15.51 5.51 9.68
C PRO A 310 -16.01 4.12 10.05
N ARG A 311 -16.40 3.32 9.06
CA ARG A 311 -16.82 1.92 9.26
C ARG A 311 -15.92 1.03 8.43
N ILE A 312 -15.33 0.02 9.05
CA ILE A 312 -14.55 -1.01 8.37
C ILE A 312 -14.95 -2.36 8.96
N GLN A 313 -15.23 -3.31 8.08
CA GLN A 313 -15.37 -4.71 8.43
C GLN A 313 -13.98 -5.35 8.30
N LEU A 314 -13.39 -5.72 9.44
CA LEU A 314 -12.10 -6.40 9.49
C LEU A 314 -12.31 -7.81 10.03
N GLU A 315 -11.74 -8.79 9.34
CA GLU A 315 -11.61 -10.12 9.88
C GLU A 315 -10.40 -10.15 10.83
N PRO A 316 -10.54 -10.68 12.06
CA PRO A 316 -9.40 -10.84 12.95
C PRO A 316 -8.37 -11.79 12.32
N LEU A 317 -7.09 -11.42 12.43
CA LEU A 317 -6.00 -12.30 12.01
C LEU A 317 -5.93 -13.51 12.93
N SER A 318 -5.82 -14.71 12.37
CA SER A 318 -5.48 -15.89 13.15
C SER A 318 -3.98 -15.89 13.47
N ASP A 319 -3.63 -16.39 14.65
CA ASP A 319 -2.24 -16.52 15.10
C ASP A 319 -1.37 -17.32 14.11
N GLU A 320 -1.97 -18.28 13.41
CA GLU A 320 -1.30 -19.05 12.35
C GLU A 320 -0.84 -18.18 11.16
N ARG A 321 -1.66 -17.21 10.74
CA ARG A 321 -1.32 -16.29 9.64
C ARG A 321 -0.22 -15.31 10.05
N VAL A 322 -0.27 -14.85 11.29
CA VAL A 322 0.79 -14.01 11.88
C VAL A 322 2.11 -14.79 11.96
N GLY A 323 2.05 -16.04 12.42
CA GLY A 323 3.20 -16.95 12.45
C GLY A 323 3.82 -17.19 11.07
N LYS A 324 2.99 -17.40 10.04
CA LYS A 324 3.46 -17.57 8.65
C LYS A 324 4.20 -16.34 8.15
N HIS A 325 3.63 -15.14 8.32
CA HIS A 325 4.27 -13.88 7.90
C HIS A 325 5.56 -13.62 8.66
N SER A 326 5.56 -13.88 9.98
CA SER A 326 6.74 -13.74 10.83
C SER A 326 7.87 -14.69 10.40
N LYS A 327 7.55 -15.93 10.00
CA LYS A 327 8.53 -16.91 9.50
C LYS A 327 9.15 -16.46 8.17
N ILE A 328 8.33 -15.98 7.23
CA ILE A 328 8.81 -15.46 5.94
C ILE A 328 9.73 -14.25 6.15
N TRP A 329 9.35 -13.36 7.07
CA TRP A 329 10.16 -12.21 7.45
C TRP A 329 11.51 -12.64 8.04
N LEU A 330 11.52 -13.52 9.04
CA LEU A 330 12.75 -14.02 9.67
C LEU A 330 13.70 -14.66 8.65
N GLN A 331 13.18 -15.47 7.72
CA GLN A 331 13.98 -16.04 6.63
C GLN A 331 14.59 -14.96 5.73
N SER A 332 13.88 -13.86 5.50
CA SER A 332 14.36 -12.75 4.68
C SER A 332 15.41 -11.93 5.42
N VAL A 333 15.21 -11.70 6.72
CA VAL A 333 16.19 -11.07 7.61
C VAL A 333 17.48 -11.90 7.66
N GLU A 334 17.39 -13.23 7.80
CA GLU A 334 18.54 -14.13 7.81
C GLU A 334 19.36 -14.04 6.51
N LYS A 335 18.69 -14.02 5.35
CA LYS A 335 19.35 -13.84 4.04
C LYS A 335 20.06 -12.49 3.93
N ILE A 336 19.44 -11.40 4.40
CA ILE A 336 20.06 -10.07 4.36
C ILE A 336 21.23 -9.99 5.34
N ALA A 337 21.05 -10.51 6.55
CA ALA A 337 22.06 -10.54 7.58
C ALA A 337 23.28 -11.36 7.13
N THR A 338 23.11 -12.57 6.59
CA THR A 338 24.25 -13.38 6.13
C THR A 338 25.09 -12.68 5.06
N ASN A 339 24.46 -11.98 4.12
CA ASN A 339 25.17 -11.26 3.06
C ASN A 339 25.82 -9.94 3.54
N GLN A 340 25.11 -9.13 4.33
CA GLN A 340 25.61 -7.82 4.77
C GLN A 340 26.53 -7.91 5.98
N LEU A 341 26.20 -8.78 6.93
CA LEU A 341 27.02 -8.98 8.12
C LEU A 341 28.35 -9.66 7.76
N SER A 342 28.41 -10.56 6.78
CA SER A 342 29.69 -11.13 6.31
C SER A 342 30.63 -10.05 5.75
N LYS A 343 30.11 -9.10 4.97
CA LYS A 343 30.87 -7.92 4.50
C LYS A 343 31.34 -7.04 5.64
N LEU A 344 30.46 -6.74 6.60
CA LEU A 344 30.78 -5.92 7.77
C LEU A 344 31.80 -6.61 8.70
N MET A 345 31.75 -7.93 8.83
CA MET A 345 32.66 -8.71 9.67
C MET A 345 34.08 -8.76 9.08
N ASN A 346 34.22 -8.72 7.75
CA ASN A 346 35.53 -8.58 7.10
C ASN A 346 36.20 -7.23 7.40
N LEU A 347 35.44 -6.21 7.81
CA LEU A 347 35.94 -4.88 8.15
C LEU A 347 36.31 -4.73 9.64
N VAL A 348 36.14 -5.77 10.47
CA VAL A 348 36.45 -5.71 11.91
C VAL A 348 37.94 -6.03 12.15
N PRO A 349 38.74 -5.08 12.65
CA PRO A 349 40.20 -5.24 12.73
C PRO A 349 40.69 -6.05 13.94
N SER A 350 39.83 -6.39 14.90
CA SER A 350 40.27 -7.04 16.14
C SER A 350 39.22 -7.95 16.79
N ILE A 351 39.68 -9.10 17.31
CA ILE A 351 38.87 -10.07 18.04
C ILE A 351 38.27 -9.49 19.34
N LYS A 352 38.88 -8.43 19.92
CA LYS A 352 38.33 -7.69 21.07
C LYS A 352 37.01 -7.00 20.72
N VAL A 353 36.94 -6.35 19.56
CA VAL A 353 35.71 -5.67 19.10
C VAL A 353 34.59 -6.68 18.87
N LEU A 354 34.94 -7.87 18.38
CA LEU A 354 34.03 -8.99 18.15
C LEU A 354 33.47 -9.55 19.48
N HIS A 355 34.33 -9.69 20.49
CA HIS A 355 33.94 -10.06 21.84
C HIS A 355 33.03 -9.00 22.49
N ASP A 356 33.35 -7.71 22.32
CA ASP A 356 32.55 -6.61 22.86
C ASP A 356 31.17 -6.51 22.18
N ILE A 357 31.09 -6.70 20.85
CA ILE A 357 29.83 -6.82 20.11
C ILE A 357 28.99 -7.97 20.68
N ARG A 358 29.59 -9.14 20.89
CA ARG A 358 28.90 -10.31 21.46
C ARG A 358 28.40 -10.05 22.89
N LYS A 359 29.21 -9.41 23.72
CA LYS A 359 28.82 -9.09 25.11
C LYS A 359 27.64 -8.10 25.13
N LEU A 360 27.67 -7.08 24.28
CA LEU A 360 26.62 -6.07 24.19
C LEU A 360 25.34 -6.63 23.56
N SER A 361 25.44 -7.49 22.54
CA SER A 361 24.26 -8.15 21.95
C SER A 361 23.56 -9.07 22.96
N LEU A 362 24.32 -9.82 23.76
CA LEU A 362 23.77 -10.64 24.84
C LEU A 362 23.12 -9.80 25.95
N ALA A 363 23.66 -8.61 26.25
CA ALA A 363 23.05 -7.70 27.21
C ALA A 363 21.73 -7.10 26.70
N VAL A 364 21.67 -6.71 25.42
CA VAL A 364 20.44 -6.25 24.76
C VAL A 364 19.41 -7.36 24.75
N ALA A 365 19.79 -8.58 24.36
CA ALA A 365 18.91 -9.74 24.34
C ALA A 365 18.39 -10.14 25.73
N LYS A 366 19.18 -10.00 26.81
CA LYS A 366 18.73 -10.28 28.18
C LYS A 366 17.73 -9.24 28.72
N LYS A 367 17.85 -7.98 28.31
CA LYS A 367 16.96 -6.91 28.77
C LYS A 367 15.53 -7.06 28.24
N THR A 368 15.40 -7.67 27.07
CA THR A 368 14.14 -7.92 26.34
C THR A 368 13.72 -9.40 26.34
N GLY A 369 14.62 -10.32 26.68
CA GLY A 369 14.38 -11.78 26.74
C GLY A 369 13.39 -12.24 27.82
N LYS A 370 13.00 -11.37 28.75
CA LYS A 370 11.84 -11.63 29.63
C LYS A 370 10.50 -11.56 28.89
N LEU A 371 10.43 -10.93 27.72
CA LEU A 371 9.23 -10.87 26.87
C LEU A 371 9.20 -11.98 25.81
N VAL A 372 10.37 -12.43 25.31
CA VAL A 372 10.46 -13.38 24.18
C VAL A 372 10.38 -14.85 24.61
N PHE A 373 10.71 -15.21 25.86
CA PHE A 373 10.71 -16.62 26.29
C PHE A 373 9.32 -17.24 26.57
N ASN A 374 8.23 -16.47 26.42
CA ASN A 374 6.86 -17.01 26.39
C ASN A 374 6.35 -17.25 24.94
N LEU A 375 7.21 -17.12 23.93
CA LEU A 375 6.86 -17.20 22.49
C LEU A 375 7.41 -18.45 21.76
N CYS A 376 7.86 -19.49 22.48
CA CYS A 376 8.09 -20.82 21.90
C CYS A 376 7.14 -21.84 22.51
#